data_AF-A0A212DDQ3-F1
#
_entry.id   AF-A0A212DDQ3-F1
#
_cell.length_a   1.000
_cell.length_b   1.000
_cell.length_c   1.000
_cell.angle_alpha   90.00
_cell.angle_beta   90.00
_cell.angle_gamma   90.00
#
_symmetry.space_group_name_H-M   'P 1'
#
loop_
_entity.id
_entity.type
_entity.pdbx_description
1 polymer ?
#
loop_
_entity_poly.entity_id
_entity_poly.type
_entity_poly.pdbx_seq_one_letter_code
_entity_poly.pdbx_strand_id
1 'polypeptide(L)'
;MKDSDSRDLEGTAECTAAQPVRCQRLRASRVLLVGMKGLGAEIAKNLILAGVKGLTMLDHEQVSPEDPGAQFLIRTGSVGRNRAEASLERAQNLNPMVDVKVDTENIEKKPESFFTQFDAVCLTCCSRDVIVKVDQICHKNSIKFFTGDVFGYHGYTFANLGEHEFVE
;
A
#
# COMPACT_ATOMS: atom_id res chain seq x y z
N MET A 1 47.19 18.30 20.58
CA MET A 1 46.98 16.84 20.50
C MET A 1 45.56 16.59 20.95
N LYS A 2 44.68 16.27 19.99
CA LYS A 2 43.28 15.82 20.11
C LYS A 2 42.25 16.83 20.64
N ASP A 3 41.06 16.99 20.07
CA ASP A 3 40.47 16.54 18.80
C ASP A 3 39.33 17.52 18.48
N SER A 4 39.22 17.85 17.20
CA SER A 4 38.11 18.56 16.56
C SER A 4 37.25 17.53 15.84
N ASP A 5 36.03 17.30 16.31
CA ASP A 5 34.85 16.70 15.64
C ASP A 5 33.91 16.24 16.77
N SER A 6 32.60 16.40 16.74
CA SER A 6 31.70 16.49 15.62
C SER A 6 30.43 17.27 16.02
N ARG A 7 29.96 18.07 15.05
CA ARG A 7 28.58 18.53 14.99
C ARG A 7 27.78 17.35 14.43
N ASP A 8 27.06 16.62 15.27
CA ASP A 8 26.15 15.58 14.79
C ASP A 8 24.71 15.84 15.26
N LEU A 9 23.99 16.50 14.34
CA LEU A 9 22.63 16.14 13.88
C LEU A 9 21.48 16.24 14.90
N GLU A 10 21.00 17.47 15.08
CA GLU A 10 19.56 17.73 15.24
C GLU A 10 18.82 17.19 13.99
N GLY A 11 18.06 16.11 14.13
CA GLY A 11 17.36 15.53 12.97
C GLY A 11 16.41 14.36 13.23
N THR A 12 15.99 14.11 14.48
CA THR A 12 14.98 13.09 14.80
C THR A 12 13.80 13.69 15.56
N ALA A 13 13.10 14.63 14.95
CA ALA A 13 11.68 14.86 15.27
C ALA A 13 10.92 13.71 14.58
N GLU A 14 10.16 12.83 15.23
CA GLU A 14 8.87 13.14 15.88
C GLU A 14 8.34 11.85 16.56
N CYS A 15 9.01 11.32 17.60
CA CYS A 15 8.60 10.06 18.24
C CYS A 15 8.70 9.97 19.76
N THR A 16 9.14 11.02 20.47
CA THR A 16 9.43 10.93 21.90
C THR A 16 8.37 11.63 22.74
N ALA A 17 7.28 10.90 23.05
CA ALA A 17 6.67 10.87 24.39
C ALA A 17 5.36 10.06 24.44
N ALA A 18 4.55 10.05 23.37
CA ALA A 18 3.23 9.36 23.33
C ALA A 18 3.15 8.23 22.27
N GLN A 19 4.19 8.04 21.46
CA GLN A 19 4.14 7.27 20.21
C GLN A 19 4.93 5.93 20.14
N PRO A 20 5.40 5.26 21.22
CA PRO A 20 6.09 3.98 21.04
C PRO A 20 5.15 2.88 20.52
N VAL A 21 3.91 2.82 21.00
CA VAL A 21 2.94 1.75 20.69
C VAL A 21 2.28 1.89 19.31
N ARG A 22 2.02 3.13 18.84
CA ARG A 22 1.40 3.37 17.52
C ARG A 22 2.33 3.01 16.37
N CYS A 23 3.58 3.45 16.44
CA CYS A 23 4.59 3.09 15.46
C CYS A 23 4.83 1.57 15.45
N GLN A 24 4.74 0.90 16.60
CA GLN A 24 4.85 -0.56 16.68
C GLN A 24 3.70 -1.27 15.98
N ARG A 25 2.44 -0.84 16.18
CA ARG A 25 1.28 -1.43 15.50
C ARG A 25 1.38 -1.30 13.98
N LEU A 26 1.70 -0.10 13.48
CA LEU A 26 1.90 0.15 12.05
C LEU A 26 3.03 -0.70 11.47
N ARG A 27 4.19 -0.76 12.15
CA ARG A 27 5.34 -1.58 11.75
C ARG A 27 5.08 -3.09 11.83
N ALA A 28 4.01 -3.52 12.49
CA ALA A 28 3.59 -4.92 12.54
C ALA A 28 2.53 -5.27 11.47
N SER A 29 1.88 -4.27 10.88
CA SER A 29 0.75 -4.48 9.94
C SER A 29 1.20 -4.81 8.51
N ARG A 30 0.53 -5.77 7.89
CA ARG A 30 0.64 -6.10 6.45
C ARG A 30 -0.58 -5.61 5.70
N VAL A 31 -0.36 -4.94 4.58
CA VAL A 31 -1.43 -4.36 3.75
C VAL A 31 -1.45 -5.02 2.38
N LEU A 32 -2.65 -5.34 1.89
CA LEU A 32 -2.90 -5.69 0.49
C LEU A 32 -3.40 -4.45 -0.25
N LEU A 33 -2.74 -4.09 -1.34
CA LEU A 33 -3.18 -3.03 -2.24
C LEU A 33 -3.46 -3.62 -3.61
N VAL A 34 -4.70 -3.46 -4.09
CA VAL A 34 -5.13 -3.93 -5.41
C VAL A 34 -5.24 -2.74 -6.37
N GLY A 35 -4.68 -2.91 -7.56
CA GLY A 35 -4.64 -1.90 -8.62
C GLY A 35 -3.44 -0.98 -8.48
N MET A 36 -2.51 -1.08 -9.43
CA MET A 36 -1.28 -0.28 -9.50
C MET A 36 -1.37 0.71 -10.66
N LYS A 37 -2.40 1.57 -10.61
CA LYS A 37 -2.52 2.82 -11.38
C LYS A 37 -2.14 4.02 -10.51
N GLY A 38 -2.23 5.24 -11.04
CA GLY A 38 -1.79 6.47 -10.36
C GLY A 38 -2.21 6.58 -8.88
N LEU A 39 -3.49 6.33 -8.55
CA LEU A 39 -3.96 6.32 -7.16
C LEU A 39 -3.26 5.23 -6.32
N GLY A 40 -3.18 4.01 -6.84
CA GLY A 40 -2.49 2.89 -6.18
C GLY A 40 -1.01 3.21 -5.92
N ALA A 41 -0.31 3.83 -6.86
CA ALA A 41 1.09 4.24 -6.64
C ALA A 41 1.26 5.27 -5.52
N GLU A 42 0.36 6.24 -5.42
CA GLU A 42 0.38 7.22 -4.33
C GLU A 42 0.10 6.56 -2.97
N ILE A 43 -0.89 5.65 -2.91
CA ILE A 43 -1.18 4.88 -1.70
C ILE A 43 0.02 4.01 -1.31
N ALA A 44 0.60 3.27 -2.26
CA ALA A 44 1.76 2.42 -2.05
C ALA A 44 2.93 3.22 -1.46
N LYS A 45 3.27 4.36 -2.07
CA LYS A 45 4.34 5.24 -1.59
C LYS A 45 4.08 5.70 -0.16
N ASN A 46 2.88 6.16 0.15
CA ASN A 46 2.56 6.64 1.49
C ASN A 46 2.65 5.52 2.53
N LEU A 47 2.18 4.30 2.21
CA LEU A 47 2.29 3.14 3.11
C LEU A 47 3.73 2.68 3.33
N ILE A 48 4.54 2.65 2.26
CA ILE A 48 5.95 2.26 2.33
C ILE A 48 6.75 3.28 3.16
N LEU A 49 6.53 4.58 2.93
CA LEU A 49 7.19 5.65 3.70
C LEU A 49 6.70 5.71 5.15
N ALA A 50 5.43 5.39 5.42
CA ALA A 50 4.92 5.24 6.79
C ALA A 50 5.56 4.08 7.55
N GLY A 51 6.19 3.13 6.85
CA GLY A 51 6.93 2.03 7.46
C GLY A 51 6.04 0.90 7.98
N VAL A 52 5.06 0.47 7.18
CA VAL A 52 4.29 -0.77 7.44
C VAL A 52 5.21 -1.99 7.43
N LYS A 53 4.80 -3.12 8.01
CA LYS A 53 5.60 -4.36 7.99
C LYS A 53 5.85 -4.86 6.57
N GLY A 54 4.80 -4.80 5.74
CA GLY A 54 4.86 -5.24 4.37
C GLY A 54 3.66 -4.79 3.57
N LEU A 55 3.88 -4.63 2.27
CA LEU A 55 2.87 -4.24 1.30
C LEU A 55 2.86 -5.26 0.17
N THR A 56 1.72 -5.90 -0.09
CA THR A 56 1.54 -6.71 -1.29
C THR A 56 0.78 -5.87 -2.32
N MET A 57 1.43 -5.61 -3.46
CA MET A 57 0.82 -4.95 -4.62
C MET A 57 0.26 -6.04 -5.54
N LEU A 58 -1.07 -6.04 -5.73
CA LEU A 58 -1.76 -6.98 -6.60
C LEU A 58 -2.32 -6.24 -7.81
N ASP A 59 -1.86 -6.60 -9.01
CA ASP A 59 -2.41 -6.10 -10.26
C ASP A 59 -2.24 -7.17 -11.33
N HIS A 60 -3.32 -7.48 -12.06
CA HIS A 60 -3.31 -8.48 -13.12
C HIS A 60 -3.14 -7.86 -14.52
N GLU A 61 -3.22 -6.53 -14.62
CA GLU A 61 -3.09 -5.81 -15.88
C GLU A 61 -1.63 -5.57 -16.25
N GLN A 62 -1.39 -5.39 -17.55
CA GLN A 62 -0.09 -5.01 -18.10
C GLN A 62 0.03 -3.48 -18.21
N VAL A 63 1.27 -3.02 -18.19
CA VAL A 63 1.63 -1.62 -18.40
C VAL A 63 1.24 -1.19 -19.81
N SER A 64 0.35 -0.22 -19.89
CA SER A 64 -0.05 0.50 -21.10
C SER A 64 0.97 1.59 -21.45
N PRO A 65 0.95 2.14 -22.68
CA PRO A 65 1.81 3.26 -23.05
C PRO A 65 1.60 4.54 -22.22
N GLU A 66 0.44 4.70 -21.60
CA GLU A 66 0.05 5.88 -20.82
C GLU A 66 0.55 5.79 -19.36
N ASP A 67 0.71 4.57 -18.83
CA ASP A 67 1.03 4.33 -17.43
C ASP A 67 2.36 4.95 -16.97
N PRO A 68 3.48 4.92 -17.73
CA PRO A 68 4.73 5.57 -17.29
C PRO A 68 4.61 7.09 -17.12
N GLY A 69 3.64 7.73 -17.78
CA GLY A 69 3.36 9.16 -17.63
C GLY A 69 2.43 9.46 -16.46
N ALA A 70 1.57 8.50 -16.08
CA ALA A 70 0.58 8.64 -15.01
C ALA A 70 1.06 8.11 -13.64
N GLN A 71 2.10 7.26 -13.60
CA GLN A 71 2.57 6.59 -12.39
C GLN A 71 4.09 6.59 -12.30
N PHE A 72 4.63 7.22 -11.24
CA PHE A 72 6.07 7.38 -11.04
C PHE A 72 6.80 6.09 -10.64
N LEU A 73 6.11 5.04 -10.17
CA LEU A 73 6.72 3.76 -9.81
C LEU A 73 7.13 2.92 -11.01
N ILE A 74 6.56 3.16 -12.20
CA ILE A 74 6.86 2.41 -13.41
C ILE A 74 7.99 3.13 -14.18
N ARG A 75 9.01 2.38 -14.64
CA ARG A 75 10.04 2.95 -15.51
C ARG A 75 9.56 3.10 -16.94
N THR A 76 10.02 4.15 -17.61
CA THR A 76 9.93 4.26 -19.07
C THR A 76 10.55 3.03 -19.73
N GLY A 77 9.86 2.45 -20.71
CA GLY A 77 10.27 1.18 -21.35
C GLY A 77 9.75 -0.10 -20.69
N SER A 78 8.87 0.00 -19.68
CA SER A 78 8.24 -1.18 -19.05
C SER A 78 6.92 -1.64 -19.69
N VAL A 79 6.56 -1.07 -20.84
CA VAL A 79 5.31 -1.37 -21.56
C VAL A 79 5.25 -2.87 -21.87
N GLY A 80 4.09 -3.49 -21.61
CA GLY A 80 3.87 -4.93 -21.79
C GLY A 80 4.29 -5.82 -20.61
N ARG A 81 4.99 -5.28 -19.60
CA ARG A 81 5.21 -6.00 -18.33
C ARG A 81 3.97 -5.90 -17.43
N ASN A 82 3.85 -6.76 -16.43
CA ASN A 82 2.82 -6.60 -15.41
C ASN A 82 3.03 -5.29 -14.62
N ARG A 83 1.95 -4.56 -14.30
CA ARG A 83 2.03 -3.26 -13.61
C ARG A 83 2.63 -3.34 -12.21
N ALA A 84 2.24 -4.34 -11.42
CA ALA A 84 2.73 -4.51 -10.07
C ALA A 84 4.22 -4.91 -10.09
N GLU A 85 4.63 -5.81 -10.98
CA GLU A 85 6.04 -6.18 -11.17
C GLU A 85 6.90 -5.00 -11.65
N ALA A 86 6.40 -4.22 -12.61
CA ALA A 86 7.10 -3.05 -13.12
C ALA A 86 7.28 -1.95 -12.06
N SER A 87 6.44 -1.95 -11.02
CA SER A 87 6.47 -1.00 -9.91
C SER A 87 7.36 -1.44 -8.75
N LEU A 88 7.66 -2.75 -8.63
CA LEU A 88 8.33 -3.35 -7.48
C LEU A 88 9.66 -2.70 -7.13
N GLU A 89 10.55 -2.57 -8.10
CA GLU A 89 11.90 -2.10 -7.83
C GLU A 89 11.93 -0.67 -7.28
N ARG A 90 11.16 0.24 -7.89
CA ARG A 90 11.06 1.62 -7.40
C ARG A 90 10.33 1.68 -6.05
N ALA A 91 9.28 0.88 -5.86
CA ALA A 91 8.54 0.83 -4.60
C ALA A 91 9.43 0.34 -3.44
N GLN A 92 10.16 -0.75 -3.63
CA GLN A 92 11.06 -1.31 -2.62
C GLN A 92 12.20 -0.34 -2.24
N ASN A 93 12.70 0.43 -3.21
CA ASN A 93 13.75 1.42 -2.97
C ASN A 93 13.29 2.62 -2.13
N LEU A 94 11.98 2.86 -1.97
CA LEU A 94 11.48 3.94 -1.11
C LEU A 94 11.78 3.66 0.37
N ASN A 95 11.72 2.40 0.79
CA ASN A 95 12.04 2.01 2.15
C ASN A 95 12.48 0.53 2.21
N PRO A 96 13.79 0.24 2.35
CA PRO A 96 14.31 -1.12 2.46
C PRO A 96 13.79 -1.91 3.67
N MET A 97 13.20 -1.24 4.68
CA MET A 97 12.66 -1.89 5.88
C MET A 97 11.27 -2.53 5.65
N VAL A 98 10.58 -2.17 4.57
CA VAL A 98 9.24 -2.68 4.24
C VAL A 98 9.37 -3.87 3.29
N ASP A 99 8.74 -5.00 3.62
CA ASP A 99 8.63 -6.17 2.73
C ASP A 99 7.61 -5.90 1.61
N VAL A 100 8.07 -5.44 0.44
CA VAL A 100 7.21 -5.19 -0.72
C VAL A 100 7.13 -6.45 -1.58
N LYS A 101 5.91 -6.99 -1.75
CA LYS A 101 5.63 -8.16 -2.56
C LYS A 101 4.72 -7.81 -3.73
N VAL A 102 4.75 -8.66 -4.75
CA VAL A 102 3.89 -8.55 -5.94
C VAL A 102 3.06 -9.81 -6.12
N ASP A 103 1.83 -9.62 -6.55
CA ASP A 103 0.94 -10.68 -7.01
C ASP A 103 0.32 -10.27 -8.34
N THR A 104 0.39 -11.14 -9.35
CA THR A 104 -0.05 -10.82 -10.72
C THR A 104 -1.39 -11.46 -11.08
N GLU A 105 -2.01 -12.21 -10.16
CA GLU A 105 -3.27 -12.88 -10.43
C GLU A 105 -4.46 -11.92 -10.28
N ASN A 106 -5.57 -12.26 -10.93
CA ASN A 106 -6.80 -11.50 -10.79
C ASN A 106 -7.42 -11.71 -9.40
N ILE A 107 -7.75 -10.61 -8.73
CA ILE A 107 -8.36 -10.58 -7.40
C ILE A 107 -9.65 -11.41 -7.30
N GLU A 108 -10.44 -11.49 -8.37
CA GLU A 108 -11.69 -12.25 -8.41
C GLU A 108 -11.50 -13.75 -8.18
N LYS A 109 -10.34 -14.26 -8.61
CA LYS A 109 -9.98 -15.68 -8.54
C LYS A 109 -9.30 -16.06 -7.22
N LYS A 110 -8.97 -15.08 -6.37
CA LYS A 110 -8.31 -15.35 -5.10
C LYS A 110 -9.26 -16.04 -4.11
N PRO A 111 -8.82 -17.09 -3.41
CA PRO A 111 -9.60 -17.72 -2.36
C PRO A 111 -9.70 -16.80 -1.13
N GLU A 112 -10.72 -16.99 -0.30
CA GLU A 112 -10.90 -16.20 0.94
C GLU A 112 -9.67 -16.30 1.88
N SER A 113 -9.02 -17.46 1.92
CA SER A 113 -7.79 -17.69 2.69
C SER A 113 -6.60 -16.83 2.28
N PHE A 114 -6.62 -16.25 1.08
CA PHE A 114 -5.59 -15.30 0.66
C PHE A 114 -5.68 -14.00 1.45
N PHE A 115 -6.88 -13.55 1.81
CA PHE A 115 -7.09 -12.25 2.45
C PHE A 115 -6.70 -12.27 3.93
N THR A 116 -6.81 -13.43 4.61
CA THR A 116 -6.57 -13.57 6.06
C THR A 116 -5.12 -13.34 6.48
N GLN A 117 -4.17 -13.21 5.55
CA GLN A 117 -2.78 -12.88 5.84
C GLN A 117 -2.52 -11.37 5.99
N PHE A 118 -3.52 -10.53 5.72
CA PHE A 118 -3.43 -9.08 5.73
C PHE A 118 -4.28 -8.47 6.85
N ASP A 119 -3.78 -7.40 7.46
CA ASP A 119 -4.51 -6.65 8.48
C ASP A 119 -5.47 -5.62 7.85
N ALA A 120 -5.10 -5.11 6.68
CA ALA A 120 -5.90 -4.18 5.91
C ALA A 120 -5.84 -4.49 4.40
N VAL A 121 -6.97 -4.30 3.73
CA VAL A 121 -7.11 -4.46 2.28
C VAL A 121 -7.59 -3.14 1.68
N CYS A 122 -6.87 -2.64 0.69
CA CYS A 122 -7.21 -1.45 -0.05
C CYS A 122 -7.42 -1.79 -1.53
N LEU A 123 -8.63 -1.53 -2.04
CA LEU A 123 -8.97 -1.73 -3.44
C LEU A 123 -8.96 -0.41 -4.21
N THR A 124 -8.41 -0.45 -5.41
CA THR A 124 -8.56 0.60 -6.42
C THR A 124 -8.91 -0.04 -7.75
N CYS A 125 -9.60 0.71 -8.60
CA CYS A 125 -9.97 0.36 -9.97
C CYS A 125 -10.73 -0.97 -10.10
N CYS A 126 -11.53 -1.31 -9.10
CA CYS A 126 -12.31 -2.55 -9.04
C CYS A 126 -13.77 -2.30 -9.40
N SER A 127 -14.43 -3.30 -9.98
CA SER A 127 -15.88 -3.25 -10.20
C SER A 127 -16.64 -3.29 -8.88
N ARG A 128 -17.88 -2.79 -8.88
CA ARG A 128 -18.74 -2.79 -7.69
C ARG A 128 -18.91 -4.21 -7.10
N ASP A 129 -19.06 -5.21 -7.97
CA ASP A 129 -19.26 -6.60 -7.55
C ASP A 129 -18.04 -7.14 -6.81
N VAL A 130 -16.83 -6.80 -7.28
CA VAL A 130 -15.58 -7.15 -6.60
C VAL A 130 -15.45 -6.43 -5.27
N ILE A 131 -15.77 -5.13 -5.24
CA ILE A 131 -15.72 -4.32 -4.01
C ILE A 131 -16.61 -4.94 -2.94
N VAL A 132 -17.86 -5.26 -3.26
CA VAL A 132 -18.81 -5.87 -2.32
C VAL A 132 -18.36 -7.28 -1.90
N LYS A 133 -17.86 -8.10 -2.84
CA LYS A 133 -17.36 -9.45 -2.54
C LYS A 133 -16.19 -9.39 -1.54
N VAL A 134 -15.21 -8.53 -1.80
CA VAL A 134 -14.02 -8.41 -0.93
C VAL A 134 -14.38 -7.78 0.40
N ASP A 135 -15.26 -6.78 0.44
CA ASP A 135 -15.74 -6.17 1.68
C ASP A 135 -16.42 -7.22 2.58
N GLN A 136 -17.29 -8.06 2.03
CA GLN A 136 -17.92 -9.16 2.76
C GLN A 136 -16.90 -10.18 3.30
N ILE A 137 -15.89 -10.54 2.51
CA ILE A 137 -14.81 -11.44 2.95
C ILE A 137 -14.02 -10.78 4.08
N CYS A 138 -13.68 -9.49 3.96
CA CYS A 138 -12.93 -8.76 4.97
C CYS A 138 -13.73 -8.66 6.27
N HIS A 139 -15.01 -8.32 6.20
CA HIS A 139 -15.89 -8.21 7.35
C HIS A 139 -16.02 -9.54 8.12
N LYS A 140 -16.16 -10.68 7.42
CA LYS A 140 -16.20 -12.01 8.04
C LYS A 140 -14.92 -12.38 8.79
N ASN A 141 -13.78 -11.87 8.34
CA ASN A 141 -12.46 -12.19 8.89
C ASN A 141 -11.90 -11.07 9.79
N SER A 142 -12.71 -10.06 10.13
CA SER A 142 -12.32 -8.89 10.92
C SER A 142 -11.13 -8.10 10.34
N ILE A 143 -11.03 -8.07 9.00
CA ILE A 143 -10.00 -7.34 8.26
C ILE A 143 -10.51 -5.93 7.95
N LYS A 144 -9.63 -4.93 8.05
CA LYS A 144 -9.98 -3.54 7.74
C LYS A 144 -10.07 -3.36 6.22
N PHE A 145 -11.20 -2.89 5.72
CA PHE A 145 -11.44 -2.74 4.29
C PHE A 145 -11.45 -1.27 3.89
N PHE A 146 -10.79 -0.97 2.77
CA PHE A 146 -10.74 0.34 2.15
C PHE A 146 -10.94 0.20 0.64
N THR A 147 -11.63 1.15 0.02
CA THR A 147 -11.69 1.27 -1.44
C THR A 147 -11.69 2.72 -1.85
N GLY A 148 -11.17 3.04 -3.03
CA GLY A 148 -11.22 4.39 -3.55
C GLY A 148 -10.81 4.46 -5.01
N ASP A 149 -11.33 5.45 -5.72
CA ASP A 149 -10.99 5.74 -7.10
C ASP A 149 -11.03 7.24 -7.39
N VAL A 150 -10.38 7.60 -8.50
CA VAL A 150 -10.35 8.96 -9.05
C VAL A 150 -10.93 8.95 -10.45
N PHE A 151 -11.85 9.87 -10.73
CA PHE A 151 -12.49 10.10 -12.02
C PHE A 151 -12.39 11.57 -12.41
N GLY A 152 -11.45 11.89 -13.30
CA GLY A 152 -11.17 13.27 -13.70
C GLY A 152 -10.74 14.11 -12.49
N TYR A 153 -11.54 15.12 -12.13
CA TYR A 153 -11.28 16.02 -11.01
C TYR A 153 -11.89 15.56 -9.67
N HIS A 154 -12.64 14.46 -9.68
CA HIS A 154 -13.30 13.93 -8.48
C HIS A 154 -12.61 12.66 -8.01
N GLY A 155 -12.62 12.42 -6.71
CA GLY A 155 -12.20 11.16 -6.12
C GLY A 155 -13.11 10.78 -4.97
N TYR A 156 -13.18 9.49 -4.67
CA TYR A 156 -13.89 9.00 -3.49
C TYR A 156 -12.99 8.04 -2.71
N THR A 157 -13.23 7.96 -1.41
CA THR A 157 -12.66 6.94 -0.54
C THR A 157 -13.77 6.39 0.35
N PHE A 158 -13.72 5.11 0.63
CA PHE A 158 -14.65 4.40 1.50
C PHE A 158 -13.85 3.50 2.45
N ALA A 159 -14.29 3.42 3.69
CA ALA A 159 -13.68 2.60 4.71
C ALA A 159 -14.76 1.80 5.46
N ASN A 160 -14.55 0.50 5.57
CA ASN A 160 -15.30 -0.38 6.44
C ASN A 160 -14.35 -1.01 7.46
N LEU A 161 -14.47 -0.57 8.70
CA LEU A 161 -13.60 -1.02 9.79
C LEU A 161 -14.30 -2.03 10.71
N GLY A 162 -15.56 -2.38 10.42
CA GLY A 162 -16.44 -3.12 11.34
C GLY A 162 -16.61 -2.39 12.66
N GLU A 163 -16.63 -3.14 13.77
CA GLU A 163 -16.48 -2.57 15.10
C GLU A 163 -15.03 -2.09 15.29
N HIS A 164 -14.85 -0.76 15.38
CA HIS A 164 -13.53 -0.16 15.49
C HIS A 164 -13.42 0.74 16.71
N GLU A 165 -12.74 0.23 17.73
CA GLU A 165 -12.27 1.03 18.85
C GLU A 165 -10.92 1.68 18.51
N PHE A 166 -10.78 2.95 18.84
CA PHE A 166 -9.55 3.71 18.71
C PHE A 166 -9.28 4.51 19.98
N VAL A 167 -8.01 4.80 20.23
CA VAL A 167 -7.55 5.62 21.36
C VAL A 167 -6.70 6.74 20.78
N GLU A 168 -6.97 7.97 21.23
CA GLU A 168 -6.19 9.17 20.82
C GLU A 168 -4.75 9.10 21.33
#